data_AF-A0A845ACS9-F1
#
_entry.id   AF-A0A845ACS9-F1
#
_cell.length_a   1.000
_cell.length_b   1.000
_cell.length_c   1.000
_cell.angle_alpha   90.00
_cell.angle_beta   90.00
_cell.angle_gamma   90.00
#
_symmetry.space_group_name_H-M   'P 1'
#
loop_
_entity.id
_entity.type
_entity.pdbx_description
1 polymer ?
#
loop_
_entity_poly.entity_id
_entity_poly.type
_entity_poly.pdbx_seq_one_letter_code
_entity_poly.pdbx_strand_id
1 'polypeptide(L)'
;MDSAANAPHLSRTRPAAIALWLQIIAAMVIAMVVIGGITRLTESGLSITQWQPITGVIPPLTHAQWEHEFALYQATPQYRNLAGPAGMDLAGFRFIFFWEWSHRLLGRLIGLVFALPLVWFWARNAIPKGYKPRLLALLALGGLQGVFGWYMVRSGLHGDRIAVSHFWLSIHLLTALFTLGGLVWTALDLRRLARIARTRPARWTRAATLAAPILAIQLMLGAWVAGLNAGHASDSWPLMQDRFVPQFNDSQGLFHAMTHDPFLIHFEHRWWAWAVVVALVWFARRVRPLDRAASVAIHIALGTQILLGISVILLDVPLWLAAAHQLVGALVVVAFTWGAHVLGRRPG
;
A
#
# COMPACT_ATOMS: atom_id res chain seq x y z
N MET A 1 -9.68 -0.85 -62.98
CA MET A 1 -10.49 -1.42 -61.89
C MET A 1 -9.78 -2.71 -61.50
N ASP A 2 -9.05 -2.86 -60.41
CA ASP A 2 -9.06 -2.16 -59.13
C ASP A 2 -7.66 -2.21 -58.50
N SER A 3 -7.13 -1.05 -58.14
CA SER A 3 -6.00 -0.90 -57.20
C SER A 3 -6.54 -0.33 -55.90
N ALA A 4 -7.31 -1.14 -55.16
CA ALA A 4 -7.68 -0.80 -53.79
C ALA A 4 -6.42 -0.88 -52.92
N ALA A 5 -5.83 0.28 -52.68
CA ALA A 5 -4.70 0.48 -51.79
C ALA A 5 -4.96 -0.17 -50.43
N ASN A 6 -4.04 -1.05 -50.02
CA ASN A 6 -3.93 -1.57 -48.67
C ASN A 6 -3.55 -0.40 -47.74
N ALA A 7 -4.54 0.38 -47.32
CA ALA A 7 -4.35 1.34 -46.24
C ALA A 7 -3.98 0.55 -44.98
N PRO A 8 -2.84 0.84 -44.31
CA PRO A 8 -2.52 0.16 -43.07
C PRO A 8 -3.64 0.47 -42.08
N HIS A 9 -4.43 -0.54 -41.69
CA HIS A 9 -5.36 -0.41 -40.58
C HIS A 9 -4.55 -0.04 -39.34
N LEU A 10 -4.43 1.26 -39.07
CA LEU A 10 -3.86 1.77 -37.83
C LEU A 10 -4.65 1.12 -36.70
N SER A 11 -3.97 0.26 -35.94
CA SER A 11 -4.57 -0.43 -34.80
C SER A 11 -5.22 0.61 -33.90
N ARG A 12 -6.54 0.52 -33.71
CA ARG A 12 -7.29 1.44 -32.84
C ARG A 12 -6.86 1.36 -31.38
N THR A 13 -6.15 0.28 -31.01
CA THR A 13 -5.69 0.05 -29.65
C THR A 13 -4.54 0.98 -29.26
N ARG A 14 -4.47 1.39 -27.99
CA ARG A 14 -3.47 2.33 -27.46
C ARG A 14 -2.71 1.76 -26.26
N PRO A 15 -1.98 0.65 -26.41
CA PRO A 15 -1.32 -0.03 -25.27
C PRO A 15 -0.32 0.85 -24.53
N ALA A 16 0.45 1.70 -25.22
CA ALA A 16 1.40 2.62 -24.58
C ALA A 16 0.70 3.66 -23.69
N ALA A 17 -0.40 4.26 -24.18
CA ALA A 17 -1.16 5.25 -23.43
C ALA A 17 -1.83 4.64 -22.19
N ILE A 18 -2.41 3.44 -22.33
CA ILE A 18 -3.00 2.72 -21.19
C ILE A 18 -1.91 2.36 -20.18
N ALA A 19 -0.72 1.96 -20.62
CA ALA A 19 0.36 1.65 -19.71
C ALA A 19 0.84 2.88 -18.91
N LEU A 20 1.00 4.04 -19.57
CA LEU A 20 1.36 5.28 -18.89
C LEU A 20 0.28 5.68 -17.88
N TRP A 21 -1.00 5.58 -18.26
CA TRP A 21 -2.11 5.85 -17.36
C TRP A 21 -2.10 4.94 -16.12
N LEU A 22 -1.87 3.64 -16.29
CA LEU A 22 -1.73 2.70 -15.15
C LEU A 22 -0.50 3.00 -14.29
N GLN A 23 0.58 3.52 -14.87
CA GLN A 23 1.77 3.97 -14.11
C GLN A 23 1.48 5.22 -13.28
N ILE A 24 0.70 6.16 -13.81
CA ILE A 24 0.23 7.34 -13.07
C ILE A 24 -0.61 6.88 -11.87
N ILE A 25 -1.56 5.96 -12.07
CA ILE A 25 -2.35 5.40 -10.98
C ILE A 25 -1.45 4.68 -9.97
N ALA A 26 -0.48 3.89 -10.41
CA ALA A 26 0.47 3.22 -9.51
C ALA A 26 1.26 4.23 -8.66
N ALA A 27 1.71 5.35 -9.23
CA ALA A 27 2.36 6.42 -8.49
C ALA A 27 1.42 7.06 -7.46
N MET A 28 0.14 7.27 -7.81
CA MET A 28 -0.86 7.75 -6.86
C MET A 28 -1.14 6.75 -5.73
N VAL A 29 -1.12 5.44 -6.01
CA VAL A 29 -1.25 4.39 -4.99
C VAL A 29 -0.03 4.37 -4.06
N ILE A 30 1.18 4.63 -4.57
CA ILE A 30 2.37 4.79 -3.72
C ILE A 30 2.21 6.02 -2.81
N ALA A 31 1.75 7.15 -3.34
CA ALA A 31 1.45 8.34 -2.53
C ALA A 31 0.36 8.06 -1.49
N MET A 32 -0.66 7.27 -1.85
CA MET A 32 -1.70 6.80 -0.94
C MET A 32 -1.14 5.98 0.22
N VAL A 33 -0.22 5.05 -0.05
CA VAL A 33 0.44 4.27 1.02
C VAL A 33 1.18 5.18 2.00
N VAL A 34 1.89 6.21 1.50
CA VAL A 34 2.60 7.17 2.38
C VAL A 34 1.63 7.99 3.22
N ILE A 35 0.60 8.58 2.59
CA ILE A 35 -0.38 9.43 3.29
C ILE A 35 -1.22 8.60 4.27
N GLY A 36 -1.64 7.39 3.90
CA GLY A 36 -2.33 6.46 4.79
C GLY A 36 -1.43 5.99 5.93
N GLY A 37 -0.14 5.80 5.64
CA GLY A 37 0.90 5.54 6.63
C GLY A 37 1.01 6.62 7.68
N ILE A 38 1.12 7.88 7.25
CA ILE A 38 1.14 9.03 8.15
C ILE A 38 -0.15 9.08 8.95
N THR A 39 -1.31 8.95 8.31
CA THR A 39 -2.64 8.92 8.96
C THR A 39 -2.70 7.87 10.08
N ARG A 40 -2.07 6.70 9.90
CA ARG A 40 -1.97 5.69 10.96
C ARG A 40 -1.00 6.11 12.06
N LEU A 41 0.22 6.53 11.70
CA LEU A 41 1.29 6.89 12.64
C LEU A 41 0.95 8.10 13.51
N THR A 42 0.09 9.00 13.02
CA THR A 42 -0.41 10.17 13.75
C THR A 42 -1.77 9.91 14.42
N GLU A 43 -2.20 8.64 14.54
CA GLU A 43 -3.48 8.22 15.13
C GLU A 43 -4.72 8.92 14.54
N SER A 44 -4.60 9.38 13.30
CA SER A 44 -5.58 10.23 12.64
C SER A 44 -6.75 9.49 12.03
N GLY A 45 -6.67 8.16 11.89
CA GLY A 45 -7.65 7.35 11.16
C GLY A 45 -9.07 7.30 11.73
N LEU A 46 -9.37 8.00 12.83
CA LEU A 46 -10.68 8.08 13.48
C LEU A 46 -11.14 9.53 13.74
N SER A 47 -10.43 10.52 13.19
CA SER A 47 -10.72 11.95 13.36
C SER A 47 -11.99 12.42 12.64
N ILE A 48 -12.35 11.80 11.51
CA ILE A 48 -13.55 12.09 10.71
C ILE A 48 -14.58 11.01 10.97
N THR A 49 -15.51 11.31 11.88
CA THR A 49 -16.50 10.34 12.39
C THR A 49 -17.63 10.05 11.41
N GLN A 50 -17.90 10.98 10.49
CA GLN A 50 -19.00 10.86 9.54
C GLN A 50 -18.54 10.35 8.17
N TRP A 51 -19.34 9.49 7.56
CA TRP A 51 -19.12 9.06 6.18
C TRP A 51 -19.80 10.04 5.21
N GLN A 52 -19.03 10.99 4.69
CA GLN A 52 -19.49 11.98 3.72
C GLN A 52 -18.77 11.81 2.36
N PRO A 53 -19.25 10.93 1.45
CA PRO A 53 -18.58 10.64 0.18
C PRO A 53 -18.43 11.85 -0.74
N ILE A 54 -19.45 12.72 -0.78
CA ILE A 54 -19.55 13.85 -1.70
C ILE A 54 -19.16 15.16 -1.00
N THR A 55 -19.84 15.53 0.08
CA THR A 55 -19.62 16.81 0.78
C THR A 55 -18.26 16.89 1.46
N GLY A 56 -17.72 15.76 1.93
CA GLY A 56 -16.41 15.68 2.59
C GLY A 56 -15.20 15.85 1.68
N VAL A 57 -15.38 16.30 0.43
CA VAL A 57 -14.28 16.75 -0.44
C VAL A 57 -13.75 18.11 0.02
N ILE A 58 -14.64 18.99 0.48
CA ILE A 58 -14.28 20.31 1.00
C ILE A 58 -14.12 20.18 2.52
N PRO A 59 -12.94 20.53 3.10
CA PRO A 59 -12.75 20.50 4.55
C PRO A 59 -13.51 21.67 5.21
N PRO A 60 -13.67 21.68 6.55
CA PRO A 60 -14.19 22.84 7.27
C PRO A 60 -13.41 24.12 6.93
N LEU A 61 -14.12 25.19 6.58
CA LEU A 61 -13.55 26.48 6.15
C LEU A 61 -13.74 27.57 7.20
N THR A 62 -14.79 27.47 8.03
CA THR A 62 -15.08 28.46 9.08
C THR A 62 -14.74 27.92 10.47
N HIS A 63 -14.55 28.83 11.43
CA HIS A 63 -14.30 28.44 12.82
C HIS A 63 -15.43 27.58 13.39
N ALA A 64 -16.69 27.98 13.18
CA ALA A 64 -17.86 27.23 13.63
C ALA A 64 -17.94 25.81 13.03
N GLN A 65 -17.55 25.62 11.76
CA GLN A 65 -17.48 24.28 11.16
C GLN A 65 -16.39 23.43 11.81
N TRP A 66 -15.23 24.02 12.13
CA TRP A 66 -14.16 23.34 12.86
C TRP A 66 -14.58 22.92 14.26
N GLU A 67 -15.26 23.80 15.00
CA GLU A 67 -15.80 23.48 16.33
C GLU A 67 -16.83 22.35 16.27
N HIS A 68 -17.69 22.33 15.25
CA HIS A 68 -18.67 21.27 15.05
C HIS A 68 -18.00 19.90 14.86
N GLU A 69 -17.05 19.79 13.94
CA GLU A 69 -16.31 18.53 13.71
C GLU A 69 -15.52 18.11 14.94
N PHE A 70 -14.92 19.08 15.67
CA PHE A 70 -14.20 18.77 16.89
C PHE A 70 -15.14 18.25 17.98
N ALA A 71 -16.33 18.83 18.14
CA ALA A 71 -17.32 18.33 19.09
C ALA A 71 -17.75 16.88 18.80
N LEU A 72 -17.87 16.51 17.52
CA LEU A 72 -18.10 15.11 17.12
C LEU A 72 -16.93 14.21 17.52
N TYR A 73 -15.70 14.66 17.31
CA TYR A 73 -14.51 13.91 17.70
C TYR A 73 -14.38 13.77 19.23
N GLN A 74 -14.69 14.82 20.00
CA GLN A 74 -14.69 14.80 21.47
C GLN A 74 -15.66 13.77 22.07
N ALA A 75 -16.70 13.41 21.31
CA ALA A 75 -17.63 12.35 21.71
C ALA A 75 -17.07 10.93 21.52
N THR A 76 -15.97 10.75 20.80
CA THR A 76 -15.39 9.43 20.50
C THR A 76 -14.61 8.85 21.69
N PRO A 77 -14.50 7.51 21.80
CA PRO A 77 -13.64 6.88 22.80
C PRO A 77 -12.17 7.26 22.63
N GLN A 78 -11.68 7.45 21.39
CA GLN A 78 -10.30 7.86 21.13
C GLN A 78 -10.00 9.22 21.78
N TYR A 79 -10.89 10.21 21.67
CA TYR A 79 -10.68 11.48 22.36
C TYR A 79 -10.77 11.32 23.87
N ARG A 80 -11.84 10.70 24.38
CA ARG A 80 -12.09 10.61 25.83
C ARG A 80 -11.00 9.85 26.60
N ASN A 81 -10.43 8.82 25.99
CA ASN A 81 -9.51 7.91 26.66
C ASN A 81 -8.04 8.15 26.30
N LEU A 82 -7.74 8.87 25.21
CA LEU A 82 -6.37 9.07 24.73
C LEU A 82 -6.07 10.55 24.46
N ALA A 83 -6.70 11.15 23.45
CA ALA A 83 -6.29 12.46 22.97
C ALA A 83 -6.63 13.60 23.94
N GLY A 84 -7.81 13.57 24.55
CA GLY A 84 -8.27 14.54 25.54
C GLY A 84 -7.40 14.53 26.81
N PRO A 85 -7.18 13.38 27.47
CA PRO A 85 -6.25 13.27 28.59
C PRO A 85 -4.81 13.71 28.26
N ALA A 86 -4.37 13.53 27.00
CA ALA A 86 -3.09 14.04 26.52
C ALA A 86 -3.08 15.55 26.21
N GLY A 87 -4.20 16.26 26.43
CA GLY A 87 -4.29 17.71 26.27
C GLY A 87 -4.58 18.20 24.85
N MET A 88 -5.16 17.37 23.98
CA MET A 88 -5.47 17.77 22.61
C MET A 88 -6.48 18.93 22.56
N ASP A 89 -6.09 19.99 21.85
CA ASP A 89 -6.93 21.15 21.55
C ASP A 89 -7.41 21.14 20.08
N LEU A 90 -8.07 22.22 19.66
CA LEU A 90 -8.57 22.36 18.29
C LEU A 90 -7.43 22.36 17.25
N ALA A 91 -6.24 22.86 17.60
CA ALA A 91 -5.10 22.86 16.68
C ALA A 91 -4.57 21.44 16.47
N GLY A 92 -4.44 20.65 17.54
CA GLY A 92 -4.13 19.22 17.48
C GLY A 92 -5.17 18.43 16.69
N PHE A 93 -6.46 18.72 16.88
CA PHE A 93 -7.53 18.11 16.08
C PHE A 93 -7.40 18.41 14.59
N ARG A 94 -7.14 19.68 14.21
CA ARG A 94 -6.94 20.07 12.81
C ARG A 94 -5.79 19.31 12.15
N PHE A 95 -4.72 19.03 12.90
CA PHE A 95 -3.59 18.26 12.40
C PHE A 95 -3.99 16.81 12.05
N ILE A 96 -4.69 16.11 12.94
CA ILE A 96 -5.13 14.74 12.66
C ILE A 96 -6.21 14.71 11.57
N PHE A 97 -7.15 15.66 11.59
CA PHE A 97 -8.18 15.79 10.57
C PHE A 97 -7.58 15.97 9.18
N PHE A 98 -6.54 16.80 9.05
CA PHE A 98 -5.88 17.06 7.77
C PHE A 98 -5.36 15.79 7.11
N TRP A 99 -4.71 14.91 7.87
CA TRP A 99 -4.15 13.67 7.32
C TRP A 99 -5.23 12.69 6.89
N GLU A 100 -6.27 12.51 7.72
CA GLU A 100 -7.38 11.64 7.35
C GLU A 100 -8.17 12.19 6.14
N TRP A 101 -8.44 13.49 6.11
CA TRP A 101 -9.10 14.15 4.98
C TRP A 101 -8.26 14.00 3.70
N SER A 102 -6.95 14.23 3.77
CA SER A 102 -6.03 14.10 2.62
C SER A 102 -6.02 12.67 2.09
N HIS A 103 -5.95 11.67 2.98
CA HIS A 103 -6.03 10.26 2.63
C HIS A 103 -7.34 9.94 1.89
N ARG A 104 -8.49 10.36 2.45
CA ARG A 104 -9.81 10.14 1.84
C ARG A 104 -9.96 10.87 0.51
N LEU A 105 -9.46 12.11 0.40
CA LEU A 105 -9.52 12.91 -0.83
C LEU A 105 -8.71 12.24 -1.95
N LEU A 106 -7.47 11.81 -1.65
CA LEU A 106 -6.64 11.12 -2.62
C LEU A 106 -7.30 9.82 -3.10
N GLY A 107 -8.01 9.10 -2.22
CA GLY A 107 -8.73 7.87 -2.58
C GLY A 107 -9.84 8.13 -3.60
N ARG A 108 -10.61 9.20 -3.39
CA ARG A 108 -11.63 9.66 -4.36
C ARG A 108 -10.99 10.04 -5.69
N LEU A 109 -9.88 10.79 -5.65
CA LEU A 109 -9.17 11.22 -6.85
C LEU A 109 -8.62 10.03 -7.65
N ILE A 110 -8.04 9.02 -7.00
CA ILE A 110 -7.60 7.78 -7.64
C ILE A 110 -8.79 7.09 -8.34
N GLY A 111 -9.93 7.00 -7.67
CA GLY A 111 -11.15 6.45 -8.25
C GLY A 111 -11.57 7.16 -9.54
N LEU A 112 -11.57 8.49 -9.55
CA LEU A 112 -11.91 9.30 -10.73
C LEU A 112 -10.86 9.17 -11.85
N VAL A 113 -9.57 9.28 -11.51
CA VAL A 113 -8.44 9.15 -12.44
C VAL A 113 -8.38 7.73 -13.03
N PHE A 114 -8.93 6.73 -12.35
CA PHE A 114 -9.10 5.40 -12.91
C PHE A 114 -10.36 5.30 -13.80
N ALA A 115 -11.53 5.64 -13.26
CA ALA A 115 -12.80 5.36 -13.92
C ALA A 115 -12.98 6.14 -15.23
N LEU A 116 -12.65 7.44 -15.24
CA LEU A 116 -12.91 8.30 -16.42
C LEU A 116 -12.07 7.89 -17.64
N PRO A 117 -10.73 7.70 -17.55
CA PRO A 117 -9.97 7.22 -18.68
C PRO A 117 -10.34 5.80 -19.10
N LEU A 118 -10.73 4.91 -18.16
CA LEU A 118 -11.20 3.57 -18.52
C LEU A 118 -12.42 3.63 -19.42
N VAL A 119 -13.44 4.42 -19.04
CA VAL A 119 -14.66 4.62 -19.85
C VAL A 119 -14.29 5.17 -21.23
N TRP A 120 -13.40 6.16 -21.29
CA TRP A 120 -12.94 6.74 -22.55
C TRP A 120 -12.20 5.71 -23.43
N PHE A 121 -11.21 4.99 -22.89
CA PHE A 121 -10.47 3.96 -23.63
C PHE A 121 -11.40 2.86 -24.14
N TRP A 122 -12.42 2.50 -23.35
CA TRP A 122 -13.42 1.52 -23.75
C TRP A 122 -14.29 2.02 -24.89
N ALA A 123 -14.86 3.22 -24.78
CA ALA A 123 -15.70 3.83 -25.80
C ALA A 123 -14.96 4.03 -27.14
N ARG A 124 -13.65 4.32 -27.09
CA ARG A 124 -12.80 4.48 -28.27
C ARG A 124 -12.28 3.16 -28.85
N ASN A 125 -12.68 2.01 -28.30
CA ASN A 125 -12.14 0.70 -28.66
C ASN A 125 -10.60 0.64 -28.59
N ALA A 126 -10.02 1.40 -27.64
CA ALA A 126 -8.57 1.56 -27.49
C ALA A 126 -7.93 0.46 -26.62
N ILE A 127 -8.73 -0.34 -25.93
CA ILE A 127 -8.25 -1.41 -25.03
C ILE A 127 -7.90 -2.67 -25.86
N PRO A 128 -6.65 -3.17 -25.80
CA PRO A 128 -6.27 -4.42 -26.46
C PRO A 128 -7.08 -5.63 -25.97
N LYS A 129 -7.29 -6.62 -26.86
CA LYS A 129 -8.02 -7.85 -26.54
C LYS A 129 -7.43 -8.55 -25.31
N GLY A 130 -8.29 -8.97 -24.38
CA GLY A 130 -7.90 -9.66 -23.15
C GLY A 130 -7.57 -8.76 -21.95
N TYR A 131 -7.47 -7.43 -22.12
CA TYR A 131 -7.16 -6.52 -21.01
C TYR A 131 -8.39 -5.94 -20.32
N LYS A 132 -9.58 -5.96 -20.94
CA LYS A 132 -10.82 -5.48 -20.29
C LYS A 132 -11.08 -6.14 -18.92
N PRO A 133 -11.01 -7.47 -18.77
CA PRO A 133 -11.23 -8.11 -17.46
C PRO A 133 -10.18 -7.70 -16.42
N ARG A 134 -8.92 -7.52 -16.83
CA ARG A 134 -7.84 -7.07 -15.93
C ARG A 134 -8.10 -5.65 -15.42
N LEU A 135 -8.48 -4.74 -16.30
CA LEU A 135 -8.79 -3.35 -15.94
C LEU A 135 -10.03 -3.26 -15.03
N LEU A 136 -11.05 -4.07 -15.28
CA LEU A 136 -12.21 -4.17 -14.39
C LEU A 136 -11.86 -4.78 -13.03
N ALA A 137 -11.00 -5.80 -12.98
CA ALA A 137 -10.54 -6.37 -11.72
C ALA A 137 -9.74 -5.34 -10.90
N LEU A 138 -8.88 -4.55 -11.54
CA LEU A 138 -8.14 -3.47 -10.89
C LEU A 138 -9.08 -2.35 -10.38
N LEU A 139 -10.11 -1.99 -11.16
CA LEU A 139 -11.15 -1.06 -10.70
C LEU A 139 -11.92 -1.62 -9.50
N ALA A 140 -12.30 -2.90 -9.55
CA ALA A 140 -13.02 -3.57 -8.47
C ALA A 140 -12.18 -3.63 -7.19
N LEU A 141 -10.89 -3.95 -7.29
CA LEU A 141 -9.97 -3.89 -6.16
C LEU A 141 -9.83 -2.46 -5.61
N GLY A 142 -9.80 -1.44 -6.47
CA GLY A 142 -9.84 -0.04 -6.06
C GLY A 142 -11.14 0.34 -5.34
N GLY A 143 -12.29 -0.14 -5.81
CA GLY A 143 -13.57 0.02 -5.11
C GLY A 143 -13.59 -0.68 -3.75
N LEU A 144 -13.02 -1.89 -3.68
CA LEU A 144 -12.89 -2.65 -2.44
C LEU A 144 -12.00 -1.94 -1.41
N GLN A 145 -10.98 -1.18 -1.85
CA GLN A 145 -10.22 -0.30 -0.95
C GLN A 145 -11.12 0.70 -0.22
N GLY A 146 -12.06 1.33 -0.93
CA GLY A 146 -13.03 2.25 -0.33
C GLY A 146 -13.91 1.55 0.72
N VAL A 147 -14.36 0.32 0.42
CA VAL A 147 -15.15 -0.49 1.37
C VAL A 147 -14.34 -0.84 2.62
N PHE A 148 -13.11 -1.30 2.46
CA PHE A 148 -12.23 -1.61 3.59
C PHE A 148 -11.90 -0.37 4.43
N GLY A 149 -11.59 0.76 3.80
CA GLY A 149 -11.32 2.02 4.50
C GLY A 149 -12.55 2.52 5.30
N TRP A 150 -13.75 2.43 4.71
CA TRP A 150 -14.99 2.74 5.43
C TRP A 150 -15.20 1.80 6.62
N TYR A 151 -15.01 0.49 6.43
CA TYR A 151 -15.22 -0.48 7.49
C TYR A 151 -14.21 -0.34 8.64
N MET A 152 -12.94 -0.02 8.32
CA MET A 152 -11.90 0.28 9.30
C MET A 152 -12.31 1.42 10.24
N VAL A 153 -12.75 2.55 9.68
CA VAL A 153 -13.18 3.71 10.47
C VAL A 153 -14.44 3.37 11.25
N ARG A 154 -15.45 2.81 10.58
CA ARG A 154 -16.72 2.45 11.22
C ARG A 154 -16.47 1.54 12.42
N SER A 155 -15.76 0.44 12.23
CA SER A 155 -15.47 -0.52 13.31
C SER A 155 -14.60 0.07 14.42
N GLY A 156 -13.72 1.02 14.12
CA GLY A 156 -12.91 1.74 15.12
C GLY A 156 -13.69 2.77 15.95
N LEU A 157 -14.86 3.23 15.48
CA LEU A 157 -15.74 4.16 16.21
C LEU A 157 -16.83 3.45 17.04
N HIS A 158 -16.90 2.11 17.02
CA HIS A 158 -17.91 1.35 17.77
C HIS A 158 -17.36 0.79 19.09
N GLY A 159 -18.18 0.84 20.14
CA GLY A 159 -17.82 0.36 21.48
C GLY A 159 -16.74 1.22 22.13
N ASP A 160 -15.84 0.60 22.88
CA ASP A 160 -14.77 1.29 23.63
C ASP A 160 -13.44 1.35 22.86
N ARG A 161 -13.47 1.15 21.54
CA ARG A 161 -12.25 1.11 20.70
C ARG A 161 -11.67 2.50 20.52
N ILE A 162 -10.35 2.59 20.68
CA ILE A 162 -9.59 3.84 20.51
C ILE A 162 -8.78 3.88 19.21
N ALA A 163 -8.74 2.78 18.47
CA ALA A 163 -7.93 2.63 17.26
C ALA A 163 -8.56 1.64 16.28
N VAL A 164 -8.13 1.74 15.02
CA VAL A 164 -8.45 0.75 14.00
C VAL A 164 -7.69 -0.55 14.30
N SER A 165 -8.36 -1.70 14.17
CA SER A 165 -7.70 -3.00 14.33
C SER A 165 -6.57 -3.18 13.32
N HIS A 166 -5.42 -3.65 13.82
CA HIS A 166 -4.25 -4.00 13.00
C HIS A 166 -4.55 -5.08 11.95
N PHE A 167 -5.53 -5.96 12.19
CA PHE A 167 -5.99 -6.92 11.19
C PHE A 167 -6.65 -6.22 9.99
N TRP A 168 -7.58 -5.30 10.23
CA TRP A 168 -8.21 -4.55 9.14
C TRP A 168 -7.24 -3.62 8.42
N LEU A 169 -6.32 -3.00 9.18
CA LEU A 169 -5.20 -2.25 8.60
C LEU A 169 -4.36 -3.13 7.67
N SER A 170 -4.01 -4.35 8.10
CA SER A 170 -3.23 -5.27 7.28
C SER A 170 -3.97 -5.71 6.02
N ILE A 171 -5.27 -6.01 6.10
CA ILE A 171 -6.09 -6.37 4.94
C ILE A 171 -6.13 -5.22 3.93
N HIS A 172 -6.35 -3.99 4.42
CA HIS A 172 -6.39 -2.79 3.60
C HIS A 172 -5.05 -2.55 2.89
N LEU A 173 -3.94 -2.50 3.65
CA LEU A 173 -2.60 -2.27 3.10
C LEU A 173 -2.17 -3.38 2.14
N LEU A 174 -2.31 -4.65 2.51
CA LEU A 174 -1.91 -5.77 1.64
C LEU A 174 -2.71 -5.79 0.34
N THR A 175 -4.01 -5.48 0.39
CA THR A 175 -4.83 -5.40 -0.82
C THR A 175 -4.44 -4.19 -1.67
N ALA A 176 -4.05 -3.05 -1.07
CA ALA A 176 -3.53 -1.90 -1.80
C ALA A 176 -2.20 -2.23 -2.51
N LEU A 177 -1.27 -2.90 -1.81
CA LEU A 177 0.01 -3.35 -2.37
C LEU A 177 -0.17 -4.44 -3.43
N PHE A 178 -1.14 -5.33 -3.26
CA PHE A 178 -1.53 -6.29 -4.29
C PHE A 178 -2.07 -5.60 -5.55
N THR A 179 -2.94 -4.59 -5.39
CA THR A 179 -3.40 -3.73 -6.50
C THR A 179 -2.24 -3.02 -7.17
N LEU A 180 -1.28 -2.48 -6.41
CA LEU A 180 -0.07 -1.86 -6.94
C LEU A 180 0.72 -2.84 -7.81
N GLY A 181 0.92 -4.08 -7.35
CA GLY A 181 1.53 -5.14 -8.15
C GLY A 181 0.74 -5.42 -9.44
N GLY A 182 -0.59 -5.50 -9.37
CA GLY A 182 -1.46 -5.69 -10.53
C GLY A 182 -1.39 -4.56 -11.56
N LEU A 183 -1.33 -3.30 -11.09
CA LEU A 183 -1.16 -2.09 -11.91
C LEU A 183 0.18 -2.14 -12.65
N VAL A 184 1.28 -2.35 -11.92
CA VAL A 184 2.64 -2.42 -12.48
C VAL A 184 2.76 -3.57 -13.47
N TRP A 185 2.28 -4.76 -13.12
CA TRP A 185 2.32 -5.93 -14.00
C TRP A 185 1.57 -5.67 -15.30
N THR A 186 0.34 -5.14 -15.21
CA THR A 186 -0.49 -4.85 -16.39
C THR A 186 0.11 -3.76 -17.26
N ALA A 187 0.69 -2.72 -16.64
CA ALA A 187 1.40 -1.68 -17.37
C ALA A 187 2.64 -2.22 -18.11
N LEU A 188 3.43 -3.11 -17.49
CA LEU A 188 4.60 -3.73 -18.12
C LEU A 188 4.22 -4.62 -19.31
N ASP A 189 3.15 -5.39 -19.16
CA ASP A 189 2.57 -6.19 -20.24
C ASP A 189 2.16 -5.31 -21.43
N LEU A 190 1.45 -4.21 -21.18
CA LEU A 190 1.01 -3.26 -22.21
C LEU A 190 2.18 -2.49 -22.85
N ARG A 191 3.21 -2.08 -22.08
CA ARG A 191 4.44 -1.49 -22.65
C ARG A 191 5.17 -2.46 -23.56
N ARG A 192 5.19 -3.75 -23.22
CA ARG A 192 5.78 -4.77 -24.08
C ARG A 192 4.95 -4.93 -25.36
N LEU A 193 3.63 -4.98 -25.25
CA LEU A 193 2.72 -5.07 -26.40
C LEU A 193 2.84 -3.88 -27.35
N ALA A 194 3.10 -2.68 -26.82
CA ALA A 194 3.33 -1.49 -27.63
C ALA A 194 4.64 -1.55 -28.43
N ARG A 195 5.68 -2.21 -27.90
CA ARG A 195 7.00 -2.32 -28.55
C ARG A 195 7.13 -3.54 -29.46
N ILE A 196 6.49 -4.64 -29.08
CA ILE A 196 6.59 -5.93 -29.78
C ILE A 196 5.16 -6.36 -30.12
N ALA A 197 4.79 -6.17 -31.38
CA ALA A 197 3.49 -6.59 -31.88
C ALA A 197 3.27 -8.09 -31.62
N ARG A 198 2.03 -8.47 -31.24
CA ARG A 198 1.62 -9.86 -30.96
C ARG A 198 2.37 -10.56 -29.81
N THR A 199 3.08 -9.82 -28.97
CA THR A 199 3.72 -10.40 -27.79
C THR A 199 2.71 -10.97 -26.80
N ARG A 200 3.07 -12.08 -26.14
CA ARG A 200 2.23 -12.71 -25.12
C ARG A 200 2.46 -12.08 -23.74
N PRO A 201 1.42 -11.96 -22.89
CA PRO A 201 1.57 -11.55 -21.50
C PRO A 201 2.56 -12.44 -20.73
N ALA A 202 3.28 -11.84 -19.78
CA ALA A 202 4.18 -12.56 -18.89
C ALA A 202 3.39 -13.61 -18.07
N ARG A 203 4.05 -14.71 -17.68
CA ARG A 203 3.50 -15.73 -16.77
C ARG A 203 4.02 -15.51 -15.35
N TRP A 204 3.18 -15.83 -14.37
CA TRP A 204 3.68 -16.07 -13.01
C TRP A 204 4.58 -17.30 -12.99
N THR A 205 5.77 -17.20 -12.38
CA THR A 205 6.79 -18.26 -12.39
C THR A 205 6.90 -18.95 -11.04
N ARG A 206 7.48 -20.16 -11.01
CA ARG A 206 7.75 -20.88 -9.75
C ARG A 206 8.63 -20.06 -8.80
N ALA A 207 9.61 -19.32 -9.33
CA ALA A 207 10.47 -18.45 -8.52
C ALA A 207 9.67 -17.33 -7.84
N ALA A 208 8.71 -16.72 -8.56
CA ALA A 208 7.81 -15.74 -7.99
C ALA A 208 6.87 -16.36 -6.95
N THR A 209 6.35 -17.57 -7.18
CA THR A 209 5.52 -18.32 -6.21
C THR A 209 6.28 -18.61 -4.90
N LEU A 210 7.58 -18.88 -4.95
CA LEU A 210 8.37 -19.13 -3.75
C LEU A 210 8.70 -17.85 -2.97
N ALA A 211 8.98 -16.75 -3.67
CA ALA A 211 9.38 -15.49 -3.03
C ALA A 211 8.18 -14.63 -2.56
N ALA A 212 7.06 -14.65 -3.28
CA ALA A 212 5.93 -13.76 -2.98
C ALA A 212 5.27 -13.99 -1.61
N PRO A 213 5.03 -15.23 -1.13
CA PRO A 213 4.45 -15.45 0.19
C PRO A 213 5.34 -14.94 1.32
N ILE A 214 6.67 -15.11 1.19
CA ILE A 214 7.65 -14.63 2.17
C ILE A 214 7.59 -13.10 2.27
N LEU A 215 7.56 -12.41 1.12
CA LEU A 215 7.39 -10.97 1.08
C LEU A 215 6.02 -10.53 1.62
N ALA A 216 4.95 -11.24 1.29
CA ALA A 216 3.60 -10.93 1.76
C ALA A 216 3.49 -11.03 3.29
N ILE A 217 4.09 -12.04 3.91
CA ILE A 217 4.16 -12.18 5.37
C ILE A 217 4.92 -11.01 5.99
N GLN A 218 6.04 -10.57 5.41
CA GLN A 218 6.77 -9.40 5.92
C GLN A 218 5.94 -8.13 5.89
N LEU A 219 5.22 -7.89 4.79
CA LEU A 219 4.34 -6.73 4.63
C LEU A 219 3.17 -6.78 5.62
N MET A 220 2.64 -7.98 5.89
CA MET A 220 1.61 -8.22 6.90
C MET A 220 2.14 -7.89 8.31
N LEU A 221 3.29 -8.45 8.68
CA LEU A 221 3.95 -8.19 9.96
C LEU A 221 4.26 -6.69 10.13
N GLY A 222 4.68 -6.00 9.06
CA GLY A 222 4.89 -4.55 9.08
C GLY A 222 3.61 -3.76 9.32
N ALA A 223 2.49 -4.19 8.72
CA ALA A 223 1.18 -3.62 8.99
C ALA A 223 0.73 -3.84 10.43
N TRP A 224 1.04 -5.01 11.01
CA TRP A 224 0.75 -5.31 12.42
C TRP A 224 1.58 -4.46 13.36
N VAL A 225 2.88 -4.28 13.09
CA VAL A 225 3.75 -3.38 13.86
C VAL A 225 3.19 -1.96 13.88
N ALA A 226 2.79 -1.42 12.72
CA ALA A 226 2.18 -0.10 12.64
C ALA A 226 0.80 -0.03 13.31
N GLY A 227 -0.01 -1.09 13.20
CA GLY A 227 -1.35 -1.17 13.76
C GLY A 227 -1.38 -1.26 15.29
N LEU A 228 -0.35 -1.83 15.90
CA LEU A 228 -0.22 -1.98 17.36
C LEU A 228 0.69 -0.91 18.00
N ASN A 229 1.21 0.04 17.22
CA ASN A 229 2.29 0.96 17.65
C ASN A 229 3.51 0.22 18.21
N ALA A 230 3.73 -1.01 17.75
CA ALA A 230 4.80 -1.87 18.24
C ALA A 230 6.20 -1.36 17.86
N GLY A 231 6.29 -0.40 16.95
CA GLY A 231 7.55 0.31 16.65
C GLY A 231 8.20 0.93 17.89
N HIS A 232 7.40 1.40 18.85
CA HIS A 232 7.87 1.94 20.12
C HIS A 232 8.07 0.88 21.22
N ALA A 233 7.88 -0.42 20.90
CA ALA A 233 8.15 -1.48 21.87
C ALA A 233 9.65 -1.64 22.17
N SER A 234 10.54 -1.08 21.33
CA SER A 234 11.98 -1.20 21.52
C SER A 234 12.73 -0.12 20.76
N ASP A 235 13.77 0.39 21.41
CA ASP A 235 14.70 1.43 20.98
C ASP A 235 16.09 0.89 20.59
N SER A 236 16.28 -0.43 20.66
CA SER A 236 17.56 -1.11 20.53
C SER A 236 17.56 -2.11 19.37
N TRP A 237 18.75 -2.34 18.80
CA TRP A 237 19.02 -3.32 17.75
C TRP A 237 20.40 -3.94 17.95
N PRO A 238 20.59 -5.27 17.75
CA PRO A 238 19.61 -6.26 17.31
C PRO A 238 18.76 -6.85 18.44
N LEU A 239 19.09 -6.55 19.69
CA LEU A 239 18.38 -7.04 20.87
C LEU A 239 17.08 -6.27 21.11
N MET A 240 16.22 -6.83 21.95
CA MET A 240 14.99 -6.23 22.46
C MET A 240 14.90 -6.57 23.94
N GLN A 241 14.77 -5.56 24.81
CA GLN A 241 14.81 -5.73 26.27
C GLN A 241 16.09 -6.46 26.74
N ASP A 242 17.25 -6.10 26.17
CA ASP A 242 18.55 -6.74 26.41
C ASP A 242 18.60 -8.25 26.13
N ARG A 243 17.66 -8.77 25.35
CA ARG A 243 17.53 -10.18 25.00
C ARG A 243 17.42 -10.35 23.50
N PHE A 244 17.74 -11.55 23.01
CA PHE A 244 17.52 -11.88 21.62
C PHE A 244 16.02 -12.06 21.34
N VAL A 245 15.38 -13.01 22.04
CA VAL A 245 13.92 -13.14 22.07
C VAL A 245 13.39 -12.27 23.21
N PRO A 246 12.46 -11.34 22.96
CA PRO A 246 11.91 -10.49 24.01
C PRO A 246 11.05 -11.29 24.99
N GLN A 247 10.81 -10.71 26.15
CA GLN A 247 9.68 -11.08 26.99
C GLN A 247 8.39 -10.60 26.33
N PHE A 248 7.42 -11.50 26.20
CA PHE A 248 6.10 -11.25 25.65
C PHE A 248 5.03 -11.84 26.57
N ASN A 249 3.81 -11.35 26.45
CA ASN A 249 2.68 -11.87 27.22
C ASN A 249 1.98 -13.00 26.47
N ASP A 250 2.09 -14.23 26.98
CA ASP A 250 1.44 -15.43 26.45
C ASP A 250 0.34 -15.99 27.35
N SER A 251 -0.16 -15.21 28.32
CA SER A 251 -1.25 -15.61 29.23
C SER A 251 -2.53 -16.09 28.52
N GLN A 252 -2.78 -15.62 27.29
CA GLN A 252 -3.90 -16.04 26.44
C GLN A 252 -3.50 -17.11 25.40
N GLY A 253 -2.30 -17.70 25.56
CA GLY A 253 -1.70 -18.68 24.67
C GLY A 253 -0.76 -18.09 23.62
N LEU A 254 0.16 -18.93 23.13
CA LEU A 254 1.20 -18.52 22.18
C LEU A 254 0.63 -17.94 20.88
N PHE A 255 -0.46 -18.49 20.35
CA PHE A 255 -1.08 -17.96 19.13
C PHE A 255 -1.61 -16.54 19.31
N HIS A 256 -2.17 -16.23 20.49
CA HIS A 256 -2.60 -14.89 20.82
C HIS A 256 -1.39 -13.95 20.87
N ALA A 257 -0.31 -14.34 21.54
CA ALA A 257 0.92 -13.56 21.62
C ALA A 257 1.49 -13.24 20.21
N MET A 258 1.63 -14.25 19.34
CA MET A 258 2.15 -14.08 17.96
C MET A 258 1.29 -13.12 17.10
N THR A 259 0.05 -12.84 17.51
CA THR A 259 -0.89 -12.02 16.72
C THR A 259 -1.35 -10.74 17.42
N HIS A 260 -1.02 -10.53 18.69
CA HIS A 260 -1.48 -9.38 19.49
C HIS A 260 -0.41 -8.77 20.38
N ASP A 261 0.65 -9.50 20.75
CA ASP A 261 1.70 -8.97 21.62
C ASP A 261 2.64 -8.04 20.82
N PRO A 262 2.80 -6.76 21.21
CA PRO A 262 3.63 -5.82 20.46
C PRO A 262 5.11 -6.21 20.40
N PHE A 263 5.67 -6.78 21.47
CA PHE A 263 7.08 -7.17 21.50
C PHE A 263 7.33 -8.36 20.57
N LEU A 264 6.49 -9.39 20.65
CA LEU A 264 6.63 -10.57 19.81
C LEU A 264 6.41 -10.26 18.33
N ILE A 265 5.37 -9.49 17.97
CA ILE A 265 5.14 -9.07 16.58
C ILE A 265 6.31 -8.22 16.04
N HIS A 266 6.84 -7.32 16.86
CA HIS A 266 8.00 -6.52 16.44
C HIS A 266 9.22 -7.43 16.23
N PHE A 267 9.48 -8.39 17.12
CA PHE A 267 10.52 -9.40 16.94
C PHE A 267 10.32 -10.23 15.66
N GLU A 268 9.11 -10.73 15.40
CA GLU A 268 8.75 -11.49 14.19
C GLU A 268 9.03 -10.66 12.93
N HIS A 269 8.58 -9.40 12.88
CA HIS A 269 8.81 -8.50 11.76
C HIS A 269 10.31 -8.28 11.48
N ARG A 270 11.11 -8.09 12.55
CA ARG A 270 12.56 -7.85 12.46
C ARG A 270 13.29 -9.07 11.90
N TRP A 271 12.96 -10.26 12.38
CA TRP A 271 13.70 -11.47 12.00
C TRP A 271 13.18 -12.14 10.73
N TRP A 272 11.88 -12.07 10.45
CA TRP A 272 11.32 -12.49 9.16
C TRP A 272 11.87 -11.64 8.00
N ALA A 273 12.31 -10.40 8.26
CA ALA A 273 12.98 -9.58 7.26
C ALA A 273 14.23 -10.26 6.66
N TRP A 274 14.95 -11.06 7.44
CA TRP A 274 16.11 -11.81 6.92
C TRP A 274 15.70 -12.98 6.02
N ALA A 275 14.55 -13.63 6.29
CA ALA A 275 13.97 -14.59 5.35
C ALA A 275 13.62 -13.92 4.01
N VAL A 276 13.07 -12.70 4.05
CA VAL A 276 12.84 -11.89 2.84
C VAL A 276 14.15 -11.55 2.14
N VAL A 277 15.20 -11.18 2.88
CA VAL A 277 16.51 -10.89 2.28
C VAL A 277 17.03 -12.09 1.50
N VAL A 278 17.03 -13.27 2.11
CA VAL A 278 17.45 -14.51 1.45
C VAL A 278 16.61 -14.79 0.20
N ALA A 279 15.28 -14.73 0.34
CA ALA A 279 14.35 -15.00 -0.76
C ALA A 279 14.51 -14.02 -1.93
N LEU A 280 14.59 -12.72 -1.66
CA LEU A 280 14.66 -11.68 -2.69
C LEU A 280 16.05 -11.56 -3.31
N VAL A 281 17.14 -11.82 -2.57
CA VAL A 281 18.49 -11.90 -3.17
C VAL A 281 18.57 -13.11 -4.09
N TRP A 282 18.09 -14.28 -3.66
CA TRP A 282 18.00 -15.47 -4.52
C TRP A 282 17.16 -15.20 -5.77
N PHE A 283 15.99 -14.59 -5.61
CA PHE A 283 15.10 -14.23 -6.70
C PHE A 283 15.76 -13.23 -7.67
N ALA A 284 16.38 -12.17 -7.16
CA ALA A 284 17.05 -11.16 -7.96
C ALA A 284 18.25 -11.72 -8.74
N ARG A 285 18.96 -12.72 -8.20
CA ARG A 285 20.02 -13.44 -8.93
C ARG A 285 19.48 -14.22 -10.13
N ARG A 286 18.25 -14.73 -10.06
CA ARG A 286 17.56 -15.37 -11.20
C ARG A 286 17.10 -14.36 -12.24
N VAL A 287 16.72 -13.15 -11.82
CA VAL A 287 16.32 -12.04 -12.71
C VAL A 287 17.51 -11.46 -13.47
N ARG A 288 18.69 -11.37 -12.82
CA ARG A 288 19.89 -10.68 -13.32
C ARG A 288 20.32 -11.04 -14.76
N PRO A 289 20.33 -12.32 -15.19
CA PRO A 289 20.74 -12.67 -16.55
C PRO A 289 19.78 -12.16 -17.63
N LEU A 290 18.52 -11.87 -17.28
CA LEU A 290 17.49 -11.42 -18.21
C LEU A 290 17.31 -9.89 -18.19
N ASP A 291 17.47 -9.26 -17.03
CA ASP A 291 17.34 -7.81 -16.85
C ASP A 291 18.15 -7.38 -15.61
N ARG A 292 19.36 -6.87 -15.85
CA ARG A 292 20.26 -6.40 -14.76
C ARG A 292 19.62 -5.24 -13.99
N ALA A 293 18.91 -4.34 -14.65
CA ALA A 293 18.31 -3.18 -14.01
C ALA A 293 17.21 -3.59 -13.02
N ALA A 294 16.35 -4.55 -13.40
CA ALA A 294 15.34 -5.10 -12.49
C ALA A 294 15.98 -5.78 -11.25
N SER A 295 17.07 -6.52 -11.45
CA SER A 295 17.82 -7.12 -10.34
C SER A 295 18.42 -6.09 -9.40
N VAL A 296 19.04 -5.03 -9.95
CA VAL A 296 19.60 -3.92 -9.16
C VAL A 296 18.50 -3.18 -8.39
N ALA A 297 17.35 -2.92 -9.02
CA ALA A 297 16.21 -2.28 -8.35
C ALA A 297 15.73 -3.07 -7.12
N ILE A 298 15.68 -4.41 -7.20
CA ILE A 298 15.33 -5.26 -6.05
C ILE A 298 16.35 -5.10 -4.93
N HIS A 299 17.65 -5.15 -5.23
CA HIS A 299 18.71 -5.01 -4.21
C HIS A 299 18.70 -3.64 -3.55
N ILE A 300 18.55 -2.55 -4.33
CA ILE A 300 18.51 -1.20 -3.80
C ILE A 300 17.28 -1.02 -2.91
N ALA A 301 16.08 -1.39 -3.39
CA ALA A 301 14.85 -1.25 -2.61
C ALA A 301 14.91 -2.06 -1.31
N LEU A 302 15.39 -3.31 -1.38
CA LEU A 302 15.55 -4.18 -0.20
C LEU A 302 16.59 -3.63 0.79
N GLY A 303 17.77 -3.24 0.31
CA GLY A 303 18.84 -2.70 1.15
C GLY A 303 18.40 -1.44 1.87
N THR A 304 17.78 -0.50 1.14
CA THR A 304 17.20 0.71 1.72
C THR A 304 16.09 0.38 2.72
N GLN A 305 15.23 -0.62 2.45
CA GLN A 305 14.18 -1.03 3.38
C GLN A 305 14.74 -1.49 4.73
N ILE A 306 15.79 -2.30 4.71
CA ILE A 306 16.45 -2.79 5.94
C ILE A 306 17.10 -1.64 6.70
N LEU A 307 17.84 -0.77 6.01
CA LEU A 307 18.50 0.38 6.63
C LEU A 307 17.48 1.34 7.27
N LEU A 308 16.38 1.63 6.56
CA LEU A 308 15.30 2.45 7.10
C LEU A 308 14.62 1.77 8.30
N GLY A 309 14.37 0.45 8.23
CA GLY A 309 13.74 -0.29 9.34
C GLY A 309 14.57 -0.23 10.63
N ILE A 310 15.89 -0.43 10.51
CA ILE A 310 16.82 -0.29 11.64
C ILE A 310 16.86 1.16 12.13
N SER A 311 16.90 2.13 11.21
CA SER A 311 16.94 3.56 11.57
C SER A 311 15.67 4.02 12.29
N VAL A 312 14.50 3.51 11.90
CA VAL A 312 13.22 3.77 12.58
C VAL A 312 13.28 3.32 14.04
N ILE A 313 13.91 2.18 14.33
CA ILE A 313 14.07 1.67 15.70
C ILE A 313 15.03 2.56 16.49
N LEU A 314 16.25 2.76 15.96
CA LEU A 314 17.33 3.45 16.68
C LEU A 314 17.07 4.93 16.95
N LEU A 315 16.13 5.54 16.22
CA LEU A 315 15.80 6.96 16.33
C LEU A 315 14.41 7.21 16.94
N ASP A 316 13.81 6.19 17.57
CA ASP A 316 12.48 6.26 18.23
C ASP A 316 11.34 6.67 17.29
N VAL A 317 11.20 5.93 16.19
CA VAL A 317 10.13 6.01 15.20
C VAL A 317 9.83 7.44 14.70
N PRO A 318 10.82 8.23 14.19
CA PRO A 318 10.52 9.55 13.66
C PRO A 318 9.55 9.43 12.48
N LEU A 319 8.49 10.25 12.48
CA LEU A 319 7.39 10.16 11.51
C LEU A 319 7.89 10.09 10.06
N TRP A 320 8.88 10.90 9.70
CA TRP A 320 9.42 10.95 8.34
C TRP A 320 10.20 9.67 7.96
N LEU A 321 10.91 9.03 8.89
CA LEU A 321 11.59 7.76 8.66
C LEU A 321 10.59 6.61 8.56
N ALA A 322 9.58 6.59 9.43
CA ALA A 322 8.53 5.59 9.37
C ALA A 322 7.73 5.70 8.05
N ALA A 323 7.41 6.92 7.61
CA ALA A 323 6.79 7.18 6.31
C ALA A 323 7.71 6.77 5.14
N ALA A 324 9.01 7.05 5.22
CA ALA A 324 9.99 6.62 4.22
C ALA A 324 10.11 5.09 4.16
N HIS A 325 10.05 4.40 5.30
CA HIS A 325 10.05 2.93 5.36
C HIS A 325 8.81 2.33 4.68
N GLN A 326 7.64 2.97 4.82
CA GLN A 326 6.43 2.54 4.11
C GLN A 326 6.52 2.81 2.60
N LEU A 327 7.05 3.98 2.21
CA LEU A 327 7.32 4.31 0.80
C LEU A 327 8.21 3.25 0.15
N VAL A 328 9.35 2.94 0.77
CA VAL A 328 10.30 1.96 0.22
C VAL A 328 9.69 0.56 0.25
N GLY A 329 8.84 0.22 1.23
CA GLY A 329 8.07 -1.02 1.24
C GLY A 329 7.19 -1.19 0.00
N ALA A 330 6.50 -0.12 -0.42
CA ALA A 330 5.75 -0.12 -1.68
C ALA A 330 6.68 -0.26 -2.90
N LEU A 331 7.86 0.39 -2.89
CA LEU A 331 8.85 0.25 -3.97
C LEU A 331 9.47 -1.15 -4.05
N VAL A 332 9.60 -1.87 -2.93
CA VAL A 332 9.99 -3.29 -2.92
C VAL A 332 8.95 -4.12 -3.68
N VAL A 333 7.66 -3.86 -3.51
CA VAL A 333 6.58 -4.52 -4.28
C VAL A 333 6.69 -4.21 -5.77
N VAL A 334 6.98 -2.94 -6.14
CA VAL A 334 7.19 -2.54 -7.54
C VAL A 334 8.39 -3.28 -8.14
N ALA A 335 9.53 -3.29 -7.45
CA ALA A 335 10.77 -3.93 -7.90
C ALA A 335 10.60 -5.45 -8.03
N PHE A 336 9.96 -6.09 -7.04
CA PHE A 336 9.63 -7.50 -7.07
C PHE A 336 8.72 -7.83 -8.26
N THR A 337 7.67 -7.04 -8.48
CA THR A 337 6.72 -7.23 -9.59
C THR A 337 7.42 -7.08 -10.94
N TRP A 338 8.32 -6.09 -11.10
CA TRP A 338 9.11 -5.96 -12.31
C TRP A 338 10.02 -7.17 -12.54
N GLY A 339 10.74 -7.65 -11.52
CA GLY A 339 11.55 -8.86 -11.62
C GLY A 339 10.72 -10.11 -11.97
N ALA A 340 9.56 -10.27 -11.35
CA ALA A 340 8.64 -11.37 -11.62
C ALA A 340 8.11 -11.32 -13.06
N HIS A 341 7.79 -10.12 -13.54
CA HIS A 341 7.39 -9.89 -14.93
C HIS A 341 8.51 -10.29 -15.89
N VAL A 342 9.75 -9.86 -15.63
CA VAL A 342 10.94 -10.22 -16.42
C VAL A 342 11.09 -11.72 -16.56
N LEU A 343 11.09 -12.46 -15.45
CA LEU A 343 11.20 -13.93 -15.46
C LEU A 343 10.04 -14.60 -16.20
N GLY A 344 8.86 -13.98 -16.16
CA GLY A 344 7.66 -14.46 -16.81
C GLY A 344 7.57 -14.21 -18.31
N ARG A 345 8.48 -13.40 -18.89
CA ARG A 345 8.45 -13.06 -20.31
C ARG A 345 8.66 -14.32 -21.15
N ARG A 346 7.79 -14.50 -22.14
CA ARG A 346 7.95 -15.57 -23.14
C ARG A 346 8.80 -15.08 -24.31
N PRO A 347 9.66 -15.91 -24.91
CA PRO A 347 10.25 -15.64 -26.22
C PRO A 347 9.13 -15.28 -27.20
N GLY A 348 9.41 -14.27 -28.03
CA GLY A 348 8.49 -13.76 -29.04
C GLY A 348 8.30 -14.76 -30.17
#